data_AF-A0A8C9BJV4-F1
#
_entry.id   AF-A0A8C9BJV4-F1
#
_cell.length_a   1.000
_cell.length_b   1.000
_cell.length_c   1.000
_cell.angle_alpha   90.00
_cell.angle_beta   90.00
_cell.angle_gamma   90.00
#
_symmetry.space_group_name_H-M   'P 1'
#
loop_
_entity.id
_entity.type
_entity.pdbx_description
1 polymer ?
#
loop_
_entity_poly.entity_id
_entity_poly.type
_entity_poly.pdbx_seq_one_letter_code
_entity_poly.pdbx_strand_id
1 'polypeptide(L)'
;KVHSAVALSAFTVLCSRHHHPPPELFHHVERANSLRSRCSNPQQRHGHPQHGPPGQEGVKAKYLTPPFMTMTSPSHFTTTSSCWIEDHRVIHNMMFNTETLWKYSIKTTQNKTEWWDNGILPLWITAQRQGRKTASFHYPGGGAKYKGEAVQRSLVEPYTDPDSNETEWRENTDTIMNWFSKEDFDFATLYYREPDNVGHRFGPETENRRVMTQQINRTIGYLLEAIERHSLTEHLNVIITSDYSMTTVKKKPKVTEILLTNYISFRDLVKFDIVDYGSFGMLLPKPGQEEAVYQALKNAHLHLNVYKREEFPERFHFAKHEWVLPIVMYADSGYNINGAFFSGGYHGFDNVYMDMKIIFRAFGPDLKKNHLAEPFDSIHIYPLMWKLLGVTPVPHNGSLAVTQEMLIDIIISSSEQVAEEVGNPSLCW
;
A
#
# COMPACT_ATOMS: atom_id res chain seq x y z
N LYS A 1 -15.63 18.59 -12.64
CA LYS A 1 -16.13 17.58 -11.68
C LYS A 1 -15.25 16.35 -11.80
N VAL A 2 -14.19 16.26 -11.00
CA VAL A 2 -13.40 15.03 -10.88
C VAL A 2 -13.86 14.42 -9.56
N HIS A 3 -14.70 13.40 -9.65
CA HIS A 3 -15.05 12.56 -8.51
C HIS A 3 -13.90 11.58 -8.35
N SER A 4 -12.86 11.96 -7.60
CA SER A 4 -11.79 11.02 -7.26
C SER A 4 -12.29 10.10 -6.16
N ALA A 5 -12.61 8.87 -6.56
CA ALA A 5 -13.05 7.80 -5.69
C ALA A 5 -11.86 7.29 -4.86
N VAL A 6 -11.50 7.99 -3.79
CA VAL A 6 -10.46 7.44 -2.90
C VAL A 6 -11.07 6.28 -2.11
N ALA A 7 -10.86 5.05 -2.57
CA ALA A 7 -10.88 3.89 -1.69
C ALA A 7 -9.71 4.05 -0.70
N LEU A 8 -10.00 4.06 0.60
CA LEU A 8 -8.99 3.64 1.57
C LEU A 8 -8.80 2.12 1.33
N SER A 9 -7.63 1.55 1.52
CA SER A 9 -7.43 0.58 2.60
C SER A 9 -6.72 1.28 3.75
N ALA A 10 -7.14 1.08 5.00
CA ALA A 10 -6.46 1.72 6.11
C ALA A 10 -5.22 0.89 6.51
N PHE A 11 -4.05 1.25 5.99
CA PHE A 11 -2.77 0.79 6.51
C PHE A 11 -2.13 1.89 7.35
N THR A 12 -1.78 1.55 8.58
CA THR A 12 -1.06 2.44 9.49
C THR A 12 0.31 1.85 9.81
N VAL A 13 1.36 2.63 9.55
CA VAL A 13 2.70 2.39 10.08
C VAL A 13 2.88 3.25 11.32
N LEU A 14 3.42 2.67 12.37
CA LEU A 14 3.70 3.32 13.63
C LEU A 14 5.19 3.16 13.96
N CYS A 15 5.89 4.27 14.15
CA CYS A 15 7.31 4.31 14.47
C CYS A 15 7.50 5.16 15.73
N SER A 16 8.02 4.56 16.80
CA SER A 16 8.39 5.30 18.01
C SER A 16 9.81 5.85 17.86
N ARG A 17 10.07 7.06 18.35
CA ARG A 17 11.42 7.61 18.48
C ARG A 17 11.72 7.86 19.95
N HIS A 18 12.76 7.19 20.48
CA HIS A 18 13.59 7.77 21.54
C HIS A 18 14.94 7.09 21.69
N HIS A 19 16.02 7.89 21.74
CA HIS A 19 17.31 7.59 22.38
C HIS A 19 18.03 8.90 22.80
N HIS A 20 17.31 9.90 23.33
CA HIS A 20 17.96 11.01 24.03
C HIS A 20 17.17 11.39 25.30
N PRO A 21 17.86 11.59 26.44
CA PRO A 21 17.22 12.13 27.63
C PRO A 21 16.76 13.57 27.37
N PRO A 22 15.71 14.05 28.06
CA PRO A 22 15.19 15.39 27.85
C PRO A 22 16.29 16.45 28.12
N PRO A 23 16.47 17.46 27.26
CA PRO A 23 17.29 18.60 27.61
C PRO A 23 16.64 19.36 28.76
N GLU A 24 17.44 19.69 29.79
CA GLU A 24 17.00 20.52 30.90
C GLU A 24 16.37 21.82 30.38
N LEU A 25 15.13 22.09 30.80
CA LEU A 25 14.36 23.27 30.41
C LEU A 25 15.10 24.55 30.86
N PHE A 26 15.55 25.34 29.89
CA PHE A 26 15.73 26.78 30.09
C PHE A 26 14.39 27.49 29.83
N HIS A 27 13.89 28.16 30.86
CA HIS A 27 12.80 29.11 30.79
C HIS A 27 13.13 30.24 29.80
N HIS A 28 12.20 30.59 28.91
CA HIS A 28 11.82 31.99 28.68
C HIS A 28 10.45 32.08 27.99
N VAL A 29 9.59 32.88 28.61
CA VAL A 29 8.28 33.34 28.14
C VAL A 29 8.50 34.67 27.40
N GLU A 30 7.84 34.89 26.25
CA GLU A 30 7.26 36.20 25.93
C GLU A 30 6.21 36.16 24.80
N ARG A 31 5.27 37.10 24.89
CA ARG A 31 3.97 37.22 24.19
C ARG A 31 4.04 38.17 22.98
N ALA A 32 3.08 38.02 22.04
CA ALA A 32 2.31 39.11 21.40
C ALA A 32 1.09 38.52 20.64
N ASN A 33 -0.18 38.80 21.01
CA ASN A 33 -1.08 39.91 20.59
C ASN A 33 -1.20 40.13 19.06
N SER A 34 -2.33 40.44 18.40
CA SER A 34 -3.79 40.35 18.64
C SER A 34 -4.51 40.83 17.34
N LEU A 35 -5.69 40.27 17.05
CA LEU A 35 -6.93 40.94 16.56
C LEU A 35 -7.18 41.41 15.10
N ARG A 36 -8.44 41.09 14.69
CA ARG A 36 -9.41 41.72 13.75
C ARG A 36 -9.34 41.34 12.24
N SER A 37 -10.43 41.19 11.47
CA SER A 37 -11.89 41.07 11.70
C SER A 37 -12.66 40.92 10.36
N ARG A 38 -13.80 40.20 10.40
CA ARG A 38 -15.11 40.38 9.70
C ARG A 38 -15.38 39.88 8.25
N CYS A 39 -16.35 38.95 8.23
CA CYS A 39 -17.63 38.90 7.48
C CYS A 39 -17.70 38.77 5.93
N SER A 40 -18.33 37.67 5.48
CA SER A 40 -19.63 37.71 4.75
C SER A 40 -20.27 36.31 4.58
N ASN A 41 -21.61 36.30 4.56
CA ASN A 41 -22.58 35.23 4.86
C ASN A 41 -22.75 34.11 3.80
N PRO A 42 -23.49 33.03 4.11
CA PRO A 42 -23.47 31.74 3.41
C PRO A 42 -24.57 31.60 2.37
N GLN A 43 -24.25 30.94 1.25
CA GLN A 43 -25.25 30.32 0.39
C GLN A 43 -24.75 28.97 -0.11
N GLN A 44 -25.47 27.93 0.32
CA GLN A 44 -25.69 26.65 -0.33
C GLN A 44 -24.56 26.13 -1.23
N ARG A 45 -23.68 25.31 -0.65
CA ARG A 45 -23.02 24.24 -1.39
C ARG A 45 -23.10 22.98 -0.55
N HIS A 46 -23.81 21.97 -1.05
CA HIS A 46 -23.67 20.59 -0.59
C HIS A 46 -22.22 20.15 -0.87
N GLY A 47 -21.35 20.37 0.13
CA GLY A 47 -19.97 19.96 0.13
C GLY A 47 -19.82 18.70 0.99
N HIS A 48 -19.28 17.64 0.40
CA HIS A 48 -18.78 16.48 1.13
C HIS A 48 -17.74 16.92 2.17
N PRO A 49 -17.81 16.47 3.44
CA PRO A 49 -16.76 16.78 4.39
C PRO A 49 -15.54 15.88 4.10
N GLN A 50 -14.51 16.45 3.46
CA GLN A 50 -13.13 15.90 3.45
C GLN A 50 -12.33 16.38 4.68
N HIS A 51 -12.97 16.47 5.85
CA HIS A 51 -12.29 16.87 7.08
C HIS A 51 -12.03 15.62 7.91
N GLY A 52 -10.75 15.26 8.03
CA GLY A 52 -10.30 14.44 9.16
C GLY A 52 -10.60 15.17 10.48
N PRO A 53 -10.50 14.49 11.63
CA PRO A 53 -10.77 15.11 12.92
C PRO A 53 -9.89 16.37 13.11
N PRO A 54 -10.44 17.47 13.67
CA PRO A 54 -9.68 18.67 13.98
C PRO A 54 -8.72 18.36 15.14
N GLY A 55 -7.40 18.52 14.95
CA GLY A 55 -6.49 18.50 16.10
C GLY A 55 -5.02 18.12 15.87
N GLN A 56 -4.67 17.39 14.81
CA GLN A 56 -3.25 17.10 14.50
C GLN A 56 -2.96 17.40 13.04
N GLU A 57 -2.61 18.66 12.83
CA GLU A 57 -2.07 19.21 11.60
C GLU A 57 -0.70 18.57 11.31
N GLY A 58 -0.68 17.49 10.53
CA GLY A 58 0.55 16.80 10.13
C GLY A 58 0.94 17.07 8.67
N VAL A 59 1.64 16.10 8.09
CA VAL A 59 1.99 16.02 6.69
C VAL A 59 0.87 15.34 5.89
N LYS A 60 0.58 15.88 4.71
CA LYS A 60 -0.34 15.30 3.73
C LYS A 60 0.30 15.37 2.35
N ALA A 61 0.20 14.30 1.56
CA ALA A 61 0.48 14.39 0.12
C ALA A 61 -0.82 14.64 -0.65
N LYS A 62 -0.73 15.28 -1.84
CA LYS A 62 -1.87 15.40 -2.75
C LYS A 62 -2.43 14.02 -3.13
N TYR A 63 -1.54 13.09 -3.47
CA TYR A 63 -1.78 11.66 -3.65
C TYR A 63 -0.45 10.94 -3.82
N LEU A 64 -0.45 9.62 -3.69
CA LEU A 64 0.71 8.78 -4.04
C LEU A 64 0.36 7.88 -5.23
N THR A 65 1.38 7.50 -6.01
CA THR A 65 1.25 6.47 -7.05
C THR A 65 1.74 5.12 -6.48
N PRO A 66 0.88 4.09 -6.43
CA PRO A 66 1.32 2.74 -6.07
C PRO A 66 2.11 2.08 -7.22
N PRO A 67 2.84 0.98 -6.96
CA PRO A 67 3.43 0.18 -8.03
C PRO A 67 2.34 -0.41 -8.92
N PHE A 68 2.65 -0.65 -10.19
CA PHE A 68 1.86 -1.59 -10.99
C PHE A 68 2.37 -3.00 -10.73
N MET A 69 1.55 -4.00 -10.44
CA MET A 69 0.09 -3.98 -10.32
C MET A 69 -0.42 -3.43 -8.98
N THR A 70 -1.49 -2.64 -9.04
CA THR A 70 -2.10 -2.05 -7.85
C THR A 70 -2.95 -3.11 -7.11
N MET A 71 -2.27 -4.04 -6.42
CA MET A 71 -2.83 -5.17 -5.67
C MET A 71 -2.19 -5.27 -4.27
N THR A 72 -2.82 -6.03 -3.37
CA THR A 72 -2.58 -5.95 -1.93
C THR A 72 -1.18 -6.37 -1.53
N SER A 73 -0.81 -7.61 -1.84
CA SER A 73 0.45 -8.20 -1.44
C SER A 73 1.63 -7.48 -2.10
N PRO A 74 1.62 -7.23 -3.42
CA PRO A 74 2.71 -6.52 -4.06
C PRO A 74 2.86 -5.06 -3.57
N SER A 75 1.79 -4.28 -3.51
CA SER A 75 1.86 -2.88 -3.09
C SER A 75 2.31 -2.71 -1.63
N HIS A 76 1.83 -3.56 -0.72
CA HIS A 76 2.27 -3.53 0.67
C HIS A 76 3.75 -3.94 0.79
N PHE A 77 4.20 -4.97 0.06
CA PHE A 77 5.60 -5.35 0.10
C PHE A 77 6.51 -4.27 -0.49
N THR A 78 6.09 -3.60 -1.56
CA THR A 78 6.76 -2.38 -2.09
C THR A 78 6.87 -1.30 -1.01
N THR A 79 5.81 -1.08 -0.22
CA THR A 79 5.80 -0.06 0.84
C THR A 79 6.82 -0.35 1.93
N THR A 80 7.10 -1.62 2.25
CA THR A 80 8.04 -2.00 3.32
C THR A 80 9.40 -2.46 2.85
N SER A 81 9.64 -2.52 1.54
CA SER A 81 10.94 -2.84 0.96
C SER A 81 11.53 -1.71 0.10
N SER A 82 10.69 -0.77 -0.37
CA SER A 82 11.06 0.24 -1.39
C SER A 82 11.56 -0.37 -2.70
N CYS A 83 11.24 -1.63 -2.94
CA CYS A 83 11.55 -2.34 -4.17
C CYS A 83 10.33 -2.33 -5.09
N TRP A 84 10.54 -2.17 -6.39
CA TRP A 84 9.51 -2.42 -7.39
C TRP A 84 9.09 -3.89 -7.40
N ILE A 85 7.95 -4.18 -8.02
CA ILE A 85 7.41 -5.55 -8.04
C ILE A 85 8.36 -6.53 -8.72
N GLU A 86 8.98 -6.11 -9.82
CA GLU A 86 9.96 -6.93 -10.53
C GLU A 86 11.20 -7.25 -9.69
N ASP A 87 11.59 -6.36 -8.78
CA ASP A 87 12.76 -6.53 -7.91
C ASP A 87 12.42 -7.41 -6.70
N HIS A 88 11.24 -7.18 -6.10
CA HIS A 88 10.82 -7.89 -4.89
C HIS A 88 10.03 -9.17 -5.15
N ARG A 89 9.67 -9.48 -6.40
CA ARG A 89 9.15 -10.80 -6.85
C ARG A 89 7.81 -11.27 -6.26
N VAL A 90 7.21 -10.57 -5.30
CA VAL A 90 5.80 -10.74 -4.88
C VAL A 90 4.89 -10.18 -5.99
N ILE A 91 4.70 -10.94 -7.06
CA ILE A 91 4.04 -10.44 -8.29
C ILE A 91 2.51 -10.54 -8.29
N HIS A 92 1.89 -11.10 -7.25
CA HIS A 92 0.43 -11.25 -7.16
C HIS A 92 -0.04 -11.43 -5.71
N ASN A 93 -1.36 -11.30 -5.48
CA ASN A 93 -2.01 -11.72 -4.24
C ASN A 93 -2.03 -13.25 -4.03
N MET A 94 -1.71 -14.04 -5.06
CA MET A 94 -1.75 -15.49 -5.04
C MET A 94 -0.36 -16.03 -5.32
N MET A 95 0.09 -16.97 -4.48
CA MET A 95 1.23 -17.81 -4.80
C MET A 95 0.75 -18.92 -5.72
N PHE A 96 1.53 -19.27 -6.73
CA PHE A 96 1.17 -20.33 -7.67
C PHE A 96 2.37 -21.16 -8.11
N ASN A 97 2.09 -22.33 -8.69
CA ASN A 97 3.08 -23.20 -9.28
C ASN A 97 2.57 -23.69 -10.65
N THR A 98 3.34 -23.40 -11.71
CA THR A 98 2.96 -23.69 -13.10
C THR A 98 3.11 -25.16 -13.49
N GLU A 99 3.83 -25.96 -12.70
CA GLU A 99 4.01 -27.40 -12.94
C GLU A 99 2.93 -28.22 -12.24
N THR A 100 2.65 -27.91 -10.98
CA THR A 100 1.60 -28.59 -10.21
C THR A 100 0.22 -27.98 -10.42
N LEU A 101 0.14 -26.83 -11.09
CA LEU A 101 -1.06 -26.05 -11.39
C LEU A 101 -1.79 -25.51 -10.15
N TRP A 102 -1.17 -25.56 -8.97
CA TRP A 102 -1.77 -25.07 -7.73
C TRP A 102 -1.71 -23.54 -7.62
N LYS A 103 -2.77 -22.99 -7.04
CA LYS A 103 -2.89 -21.58 -6.63
C LYS A 103 -3.26 -21.52 -5.15
N TYR A 104 -2.56 -20.68 -4.38
CA TYR A 104 -2.86 -20.41 -2.97
C TYR A 104 -3.49 -19.03 -2.85
N SER A 105 -4.57 -18.94 -2.07
CA SER A 105 -5.26 -17.67 -1.81
C SER A 105 -4.39 -16.71 -1.00
N ILE A 106 -4.72 -15.42 -1.04
CA ILE A 106 -4.02 -14.38 -0.29
C ILE A 106 -3.91 -14.70 1.22
N LYS A 107 -4.98 -15.24 1.84
CA LYS A 107 -4.95 -15.64 3.25
C LYS A 107 -3.94 -16.76 3.51
N THR A 108 -3.88 -17.76 2.62
CA THR A 108 -2.88 -18.83 2.73
C THR A 108 -1.46 -18.30 2.52
N THR A 109 -1.27 -17.38 1.58
CA THR A 109 0.07 -16.86 1.27
C THR A 109 0.73 -16.18 2.46
N GLN A 110 -0.01 -15.62 3.42
CA GLN A 110 0.57 -14.88 4.56
C GLN A 110 1.59 -15.67 5.38
N ASN A 111 1.46 -16.99 5.41
CA ASN A 111 2.35 -17.90 6.14
C ASN A 111 3.28 -18.71 5.21
N LYS A 112 3.36 -18.35 3.93
CA LYS A 112 4.15 -19.05 2.91
C LYS A 112 5.51 -18.39 2.74
N THR A 113 6.48 -18.85 3.53
CA THR A 113 7.86 -18.32 3.48
C THR A 113 8.44 -18.39 2.06
N GLU A 114 8.16 -19.46 1.32
CA GLU A 114 8.60 -19.64 -0.07
C GLU A 114 8.06 -18.60 -1.07
N TRP A 115 7.02 -17.84 -0.68
CA TRP A 115 6.46 -16.74 -1.48
C TRP A 115 7.07 -15.38 -1.12
N TRP A 116 7.29 -15.14 0.18
CA TRP A 116 7.74 -13.86 0.71
C TRP A 116 9.26 -13.74 0.85
N ASP A 117 9.98 -14.84 1.07
CA ASP A 117 11.44 -14.86 1.20
C ASP A 117 12.11 -14.92 -0.17
N ASN A 118 12.07 -13.79 -0.87
CA ASN A 118 12.52 -13.62 -2.25
C ASN A 118 13.90 -12.95 -2.36
N GLY A 119 14.64 -12.88 -1.26
CA GLY A 119 15.95 -12.22 -1.16
C GLY A 119 15.89 -10.77 -0.65
N ILE A 120 14.73 -10.11 -0.78
CA ILE A 120 14.48 -8.76 -0.27
C ILE A 120 13.97 -8.82 1.17
N LEU A 121 14.48 -7.94 2.03
CA LEU A 121 14.09 -7.86 3.43
C LEU A 121 13.11 -6.71 3.66
N PRO A 122 11.92 -6.97 4.23
CA PRO A 122 11.02 -5.90 4.64
C PRO A 122 11.59 -5.15 5.85
N LEU A 123 11.09 -3.93 6.05
CA LEU A 123 11.51 -2.98 7.07
C LEU A 123 11.67 -3.60 8.45
N TRP A 124 10.67 -4.38 8.89
CA TRP A 124 10.68 -4.97 10.22
C TRP A 124 11.88 -5.91 10.44
N ILE A 125 12.27 -6.71 9.44
CA ILE A 125 13.47 -7.56 9.54
C ILE A 125 14.74 -6.72 9.53
N THR A 126 14.82 -5.72 8.64
CA THR A 126 15.99 -4.84 8.55
C THR A 126 16.21 -4.04 9.84
N ALA A 127 15.14 -3.55 10.45
CA ALA A 127 15.19 -2.81 11.71
C ALA A 127 15.51 -3.74 12.90
N GLN A 128 14.95 -4.95 12.93
CA GLN A 128 15.28 -5.98 13.94
C GLN A 128 16.77 -6.30 13.99
N ARG A 129 17.39 -6.47 12.81
CA ARG A 129 18.82 -6.72 12.69
C ARG A 129 19.69 -5.56 13.20
N GLN A 130 19.10 -4.39 13.37
CA GLN A 130 19.73 -3.18 13.90
C GLN A 130 19.27 -2.87 15.34
N GLY A 131 18.74 -3.88 16.05
CA GLY A 131 18.40 -3.78 17.47
C GLY A 131 17.04 -3.17 17.78
N ARG A 132 16.20 -2.89 16.77
CA ARG A 132 14.84 -2.38 16.98
C ARG A 132 13.87 -3.52 17.31
N LYS A 133 12.92 -3.27 18.21
CA LYS A 133 11.79 -4.15 18.46
C LYS A 133 10.69 -3.88 17.44
N THR A 134 10.28 -4.88 16.68
CA THR A 134 9.31 -4.70 15.59
C THR A 134 8.16 -5.71 15.63
N ALA A 135 6.97 -5.22 15.30
CA ALA A 135 5.74 -5.99 15.29
C ALA A 135 5.00 -5.86 13.96
N SER A 136 4.17 -6.85 13.66
CA SER A 136 3.26 -6.85 12.53
C SER A 136 1.87 -7.27 12.95
N PHE A 137 0.87 -6.45 12.63
CA PHE A 137 -0.53 -6.74 12.87
C PHE A 137 -1.28 -6.81 11.54
N HIS A 138 -1.70 -8.02 11.18
CA HIS A 138 -2.42 -8.41 9.97
C HIS A 138 -1.71 -8.08 8.64
N TYR A 139 -0.50 -7.51 8.71
CA TYR A 139 0.18 -6.98 7.54
C TYR A 139 0.60 -8.07 6.54
N PRO A 140 0.43 -7.83 5.22
CA PRO A 140 0.87 -8.76 4.22
C PRO A 140 2.34 -9.16 4.35
N GLY A 141 2.61 -10.46 4.44
CA GLY A 141 3.96 -11.01 4.62
C GLY A 141 4.48 -10.98 6.06
N GLY A 142 3.69 -10.48 7.02
CA GLY A 142 4.05 -10.47 8.44
C GLY A 142 4.07 -11.86 9.09
N GLY A 143 3.41 -12.85 8.49
CA GLY A 143 3.42 -14.25 8.95
C GLY A 143 4.56 -15.10 8.40
N ALA A 144 5.35 -14.55 7.47
CA ALA A 144 6.44 -15.27 6.83
C ALA A 144 7.76 -15.12 7.60
N LYS A 145 8.72 -16.00 7.28
CA LYS A 145 10.12 -15.83 7.64
C LYS A 145 10.88 -15.25 6.46
N TYR A 146 11.93 -14.49 6.72
CA TYR A 146 12.82 -13.92 5.71
C TYR A 146 14.25 -14.26 6.09
N LYS A 147 14.95 -15.03 5.26
CA LYS A 147 16.26 -15.63 5.58
C LYS A 147 16.24 -16.38 6.92
N GLY A 148 15.14 -17.09 7.18
CA GLY A 148 14.90 -17.85 8.41
C GLY A 148 14.42 -17.04 9.62
N GLU A 149 14.35 -15.71 9.53
CA GLU A 149 13.96 -14.83 10.64
C GLU A 149 12.48 -14.42 10.53
N ALA A 150 11.72 -14.53 11.63
CA ALA A 150 10.37 -13.99 11.72
C ALA A 150 10.40 -12.57 12.32
N VAL A 151 9.33 -11.80 12.10
CA VAL A 151 9.06 -10.62 12.91
C VAL A 151 8.85 -11.02 14.38
N GLN A 152 9.37 -10.25 15.33
CA GLN A 152 9.39 -10.61 16.76
C GLN A 152 7.99 -10.78 17.35
N ARG A 153 7.04 -10.00 16.84
CA ARG A 153 5.62 -10.12 17.18
C ARG A 153 4.81 -10.10 15.90
N SER A 154 4.07 -11.17 15.63
CA SER A 154 3.17 -11.25 14.47
C SER A 154 1.79 -11.68 14.92
N LEU A 155 0.77 -10.92 14.51
CA LEU A 155 -0.61 -11.37 14.50
C LEU A 155 -1.03 -11.44 13.03
N VAL A 156 -1.28 -12.65 12.54
CA VAL A 156 -1.73 -12.88 11.16
C VAL A 156 -3.25 -12.90 11.15
N GLU A 157 -3.86 -12.26 10.15
CA GLU A 157 -5.31 -12.22 10.00
C GLU A 157 -5.88 -13.65 9.98
N PRO A 158 -6.81 -13.98 10.89
CA PRO A 158 -7.43 -15.30 10.90
C PRO A 158 -8.35 -15.48 9.67
N TYR A 159 -8.58 -16.74 9.28
CA TYR A 159 -9.53 -17.04 8.20
C TYR A 159 -10.94 -16.52 8.49
N THR A 160 -11.31 -16.50 9.78
CA THR A 160 -12.61 -16.07 10.31
C THR A 160 -12.65 -14.61 10.75
N ASP A 161 -11.66 -13.78 10.36
CA ASP A 161 -11.67 -12.35 10.64
C ASP A 161 -12.98 -11.71 10.15
N PRO A 162 -13.66 -10.90 10.99
CA PRO A 162 -14.96 -10.34 10.64
C PRO A 162 -14.86 -9.18 9.63
N ASP A 163 -13.64 -8.75 9.26
CA ASP A 163 -13.22 -7.72 8.30
C ASP A 163 -13.73 -6.29 8.58
N SER A 164 -14.91 -6.12 9.19
CA SER A 164 -15.72 -4.88 9.24
C SER A 164 -16.16 -4.49 10.66
N ASN A 165 -15.52 -5.04 11.71
CA ASN A 165 -15.96 -4.85 13.10
C ASN A 165 -15.22 -3.70 13.80
N GLU A 166 -15.91 -2.56 14.00
CA GLU A 166 -15.32 -1.38 14.64
C GLU A 166 -14.86 -1.64 16.08
N THR A 167 -15.53 -2.50 16.85
CA THR A 167 -15.13 -2.83 18.22
C THR A 167 -13.79 -3.55 18.24
N GLU A 168 -13.63 -4.56 17.40
CA GLU A 168 -12.37 -5.29 17.25
C GLU A 168 -11.25 -4.35 16.77
N TRP A 169 -11.53 -3.44 15.84
CA TRP A 169 -10.52 -2.48 15.39
C TRP A 169 -10.02 -1.58 16.52
N ARG A 170 -10.89 -1.21 17.47
CA ARG A 170 -10.50 -0.47 18.69
C ARG A 170 -9.65 -1.34 19.61
N GLU A 171 -10.01 -2.60 19.82
CA GLU A 171 -9.22 -3.55 20.62
C GLU A 171 -7.83 -3.81 20.00
N ASN A 172 -7.75 -3.91 18.68
CA ASN A 172 -6.49 -4.04 17.93
C ASN A 172 -5.64 -2.78 18.07
N THR A 173 -6.26 -1.60 18.03
CA THR A 173 -5.60 -0.31 18.29
C THR A 173 -5.00 -0.28 19.69
N ASP A 174 -5.78 -0.61 20.72
CA ASP A 174 -5.31 -0.67 22.11
C ASP A 174 -4.19 -1.70 22.29
N THR A 175 -4.26 -2.84 21.60
CA THR A 175 -3.21 -3.87 21.60
C THR A 175 -1.88 -3.30 21.10
N ILE A 176 -1.89 -2.59 19.97
CA ILE A 176 -0.68 -1.99 19.43
C ILE A 176 -0.18 -0.82 20.30
N MET A 177 -1.06 0.01 20.85
CA MET A 177 -0.64 1.05 21.79
C MET A 177 0.07 0.46 23.01
N ASN A 178 -0.38 -0.71 23.51
CA ASN A 178 0.31 -1.43 24.58
C ASN A 178 1.70 -1.95 24.13
N TRP A 179 1.87 -2.41 22.89
CA TRP A 179 3.18 -2.80 22.37
C TRP A 179 4.18 -1.64 22.46
N PHE A 180 3.75 -0.44 22.09
CA PHE A 180 4.59 0.76 22.23
C PHE A 180 4.79 1.17 23.70
N SER A 181 3.71 1.33 24.47
CA SER A 181 3.78 1.98 25.79
C SER A 181 4.23 1.06 26.92
N LYS A 182 4.15 -0.26 26.77
CA LYS A 182 4.46 -1.24 27.84
C LYS A 182 5.53 -2.25 27.45
N GLU A 183 5.58 -2.64 26.19
CA GLU A 183 6.55 -3.64 25.69
C GLU A 183 7.72 -2.98 24.95
N ASP A 184 7.67 -1.66 24.75
CA ASP A 184 8.75 -0.83 24.21
C ASP A 184 9.15 -1.29 22.80
N PHE A 185 8.15 -1.48 21.93
CA PHE A 185 8.35 -1.69 20.49
C PHE A 185 8.74 -0.37 19.80
N ASP A 186 9.65 -0.44 18.83
CA ASP A 186 10.07 0.72 18.02
C ASP A 186 9.22 0.86 16.75
N PHE A 187 8.73 -0.25 16.20
CA PHE A 187 8.01 -0.28 14.92
C PHE A 187 6.82 -1.25 14.96
N ALA A 188 5.68 -0.84 14.42
CA ALA A 188 4.55 -1.73 14.18
C ALA A 188 3.82 -1.39 12.89
N THR A 189 3.33 -2.42 12.19
CA THR A 189 2.35 -2.29 11.11
C THR A 189 0.95 -2.67 11.60
N LEU A 190 -0.07 -1.96 11.14
CA LEU A 190 -1.48 -2.25 11.38
C LEU A 190 -2.26 -2.17 10.07
N TYR A 191 -2.81 -3.29 9.61
CA TYR A 191 -3.56 -3.39 8.38
C TYR A 191 -5.02 -3.78 8.62
N TYR A 192 -5.92 -3.10 7.91
CA TYR A 192 -7.32 -3.49 7.78
C TYR A 192 -7.71 -3.61 6.31
N ARG A 193 -8.53 -4.62 6.01
CA ARG A 193 -9.02 -4.90 4.66
C ARG A 193 -10.04 -3.89 4.17
N GLU A 194 -10.87 -3.33 5.05
CA GLU A 194 -11.87 -2.33 4.63
C GLU A 194 -11.23 -0.99 4.24
N PRO A 195 -11.85 -0.25 3.31
CA PRO A 195 -13.10 -0.50 2.59
C PRO A 195 -12.97 -1.37 1.31
N ASP A 196 -11.87 -2.12 1.10
CA ASP A 196 -11.66 -2.91 -0.12
C ASP A 196 -12.81 -3.90 -0.37
N ASN A 197 -13.16 -4.68 0.66
CA ASN A 197 -14.27 -5.66 0.62
C ASN A 197 -15.59 -5.01 0.22
N VAL A 198 -15.98 -3.92 0.90
CA VAL A 198 -17.20 -3.16 0.56
C VAL A 198 -17.11 -2.58 -0.86
N GLY A 199 -15.94 -2.10 -1.26
CA GLY A 199 -15.66 -1.58 -2.60
C GLY A 199 -15.84 -2.64 -3.68
N HIS A 200 -15.30 -3.84 -3.48
CA HIS A 200 -15.49 -4.97 -4.39
C HIS A 200 -16.93 -5.43 -4.46
N ARG A 201 -17.64 -5.48 -3.32
CA ARG A 201 -19.01 -5.98 -3.25
C ARG A 201 -20.03 -5.02 -3.85
N PHE A 202 -19.91 -3.73 -3.58
CA PHE A 202 -20.94 -2.74 -3.93
C PHE A 202 -20.46 -1.72 -4.97
N GLY A 203 -19.17 -1.42 -5.01
CA GLY A 203 -18.57 -0.40 -5.87
C GLY A 203 -18.16 0.85 -5.09
N PRO A 204 -17.13 1.57 -5.58
CA PRO A 204 -16.52 2.69 -4.86
C PRO A 204 -17.41 3.95 -4.77
N GLU A 205 -18.46 4.06 -5.60
CA GLU A 205 -19.39 5.21 -5.64
C GLU A 205 -20.71 4.95 -4.92
N THR A 206 -20.74 3.98 -3.99
CA THR A 206 -21.96 3.57 -3.30
C THR A 206 -22.07 4.13 -1.88
N GLU A 207 -23.31 4.18 -1.39
CA GLU A 207 -23.62 4.56 -0.01
C GLU A 207 -22.96 3.61 1.01
N ASN A 208 -22.90 2.30 0.69
CA ASN A 208 -22.20 1.31 1.52
C ASN A 208 -20.73 1.71 1.73
N ARG A 209 -20.04 2.13 0.65
CA ARG A 209 -18.66 2.61 0.74
C ARG A 209 -18.57 3.86 1.60
N ARG A 210 -19.53 4.79 1.47
CA ARG A 210 -19.58 6.01 2.28
C ARG A 210 -19.71 5.71 3.77
N VAL A 211 -20.61 4.79 4.15
CA VAL A 211 -20.80 4.33 5.53
C VAL A 211 -19.52 3.69 6.07
N MET A 212 -18.87 2.82 5.30
CA MET A 212 -17.60 2.20 5.72
C MET A 212 -16.50 3.24 5.91
N THR A 213 -16.42 4.24 5.03
CA THR A 213 -15.46 5.35 5.18
C THR A 213 -15.71 6.14 6.47
N GLN A 214 -16.97 6.35 6.85
CA GLN A 214 -17.30 6.99 8.13
C GLN A 214 -16.87 6.15 9.34
N GLN A 215 -16.98 4.82 9.25
CA GLN A 215 -16.49 3.91 10.29
C GLN A 215 -14.97 4.03 10.45
N ILE A 216 -14.22 3.98 9.36
CA ILE A 216 -12.76 4.14 9.38
C ILE A 216 -12.35 5.50 9.95
N ASN A 217 -13.07 6.58 9.61
CA ASN A 217 -12.79 7.89 10.19
C ASN A 217 -12.97 7.89 11.72
N ARG A 218 -13.96 7.17 12.27
CA ARG A 218 -14.13 7.03 13.72
C ARG A 218 -13.00 6.20 14.34
N THR A 219 -12.54 5.16 13.64
CA THR A 219 -11.40 4.34 14.08
C THR A 219 -10.10 5.13 14.08
N ILE A 220 -9.85 5.97 13.09
CA ILE A 220 -8.71 6.91 13.09
C ILE A 220 -8.84 7.91 14.24
N GLY A 221 -10.04 8.45 14.49
CA GLY A 221 -10.28 9.30 15.66
C GLY A 221 -9.92 8.60 16.97
N TYR A 222 -10.33 7.33 17.12
CA TYR A 222 -9.97 6.52 18.28
C TYR A 222 -8.47 6.23 18.39
N LEU A 223 -7.77 6.00 17.27
CA LEU A 223 -6.31 5.86 17.27
C LEU A 223 -5.66 7.10 17.89
N LEU A 224 -6.10 8.31 17.52
CA LEU A 224 -5.57 9.55 18.11
C LEU A 224 -5.84 9.63 19.62
N GLU A 225 -7.07 9.31 20.06
CA GLU A 225 -7.42 9.24 21.48
C GLU A 225 -6.58 8.19 22.23
N ALA A 226 -6.32 7.03 21.61
CA ALA A 226 -5.53 5.96 22.20
C ALA A 226 -4.05 6.36 22.35
N ILE A 227 -3.47 7.04 21.36
CA ILE A 227 -2.11 7.59 21.43
C ILE A 227 -1.98 8.54 22.64
N GLU A 228 -2.94 9.45 22.83
CA GLU A 228 -2.95 10.37 23.97
C GLU A 228 -3.11 9.62 25.30
N ARG A 229 -4.09 8.72 25.42
CA ARG A 229 -4.32 7.91 26.63
C ARG A 229 -3.10 7.08 27.04
N HIS A 230 -2.31 6.63 26.07
CA HIS A 230 -1.09 5.86 26.30
C HIS A 230 0.17 6.73 26.46
N SER A 231 0.02 8.06 26.50
CA SER A 231 1.14 9.02 26.63
C SER A 231 2.17 8.89 25.50
N LEU A 232 1.72 8.60 24.28
CA LEU A 232 2.58 8.38 23.11
C LEU A 232 2.66 9.59 22.17
N THR A 233 1.93 10.67 22.43
CA THR A 233 1.82 11.86 21.55
C THR A 233 3.18 12.45 21.14
N GLU A 234 4.12 12.53 22.07
CA GLU A 234 5.45 13.12 21.83
C GLU A 234 6.51 12.07 21.42
N HIS A 235 6.12 10.81 21.26
CA HIS A 235 7.03 9.68 21.04
C HIS A 235 6.71 8.89 19.77
N LEU A 236 5.49 9.00 19.24
CA LEU A 236 5.00 8.17 18.15
C LEU A 236 4.82 8.97 16.86
N ASN A 237 5.50 8.53 15.81
CA ASN A 237 5.21 8.92 14.44
C ASN A 237 4.25 7.91 13.81
N VAL A 238 3.28 8.43 13.09
CA VAL A 238 2.22 7.66 12.46
C VAL A 238 2.18 8.01 10.98
N ILE A 239 2.18 7.01 10.11
CA ILE A 239 1.91 7.16 8.67
C ILE A 239 0.65 6.35 8.36
N ILE A 240 -0.38 7.01 7.84
CA ILE A 240 -1.61 6.41 7.33
C ILE A 240 -1.57 6.47 5.81
N THR A 241 -1.62 5.30 5.17
CA THR A 241 -1.60 5.16 3.70
C THR A 241 -2.55 4.03 3.27
N SER A 242 -2.73 3.86 1.97
CA SER A 242 -3.34 2.66 1.38
C SER A 242 -2.37 2.00 0.40
N ASP A 243 -2.72 0.80 -0.09
CA ASP A 243 -1.94 0.01 -1.04
C ASP A 243 -2.32 0.27 -2.50
N TYR A 244 -3.61 0.51 -2.73
CA TYR A 244 -4.17 0.93 -4.00
C TYR A 244 -5.50 1.65 -3.77
N SER A 245 -6.18 1.95 -4.86
CA SER A 245 -7.56 2.41 -4.84
C SER A 245 -8.40 1.61 -5.84
N MET A 246 -9.65 2.00 -6.07
CA MET A 246 -10.65 1.16 -6.75
C MET A 246 -11.45 1.99 -7.74
N THR A 247 -11.77 1.41 -8.89
CA THR A 247 -12.71 1.99 -9.86
C THR A 247 -13.97 1.14 -10.01
N THR A 248 -15.04 1.74 -10.52
CA THR A 248 -16.31 1.04 -10.76
C THR A 248 -16.18 0.13 -11.98
N VAL A 249 -16.58 -1.15 -11.82
CA VAL A 249 -16.60 -2.10 -12.94
C VAL A 249 -17.72 -1.75 -13.92
N LYS A 250 -17.38 -1.62 -15.19
CA LYS A 250 -18.34 -1.43 -16.29
C LYS A 250 -18.95 -2.78 -16.66
N LYS A 251 -20.28 -2.80 -16.83
CA LYS A 251 -21.05 -4.02 -17.11
C LYS A 251 -21.98 -3.84 -18.30
N LYS A 252 -22.46 -4.95 -18.86
CA LYS A 252 -23.55 -4.95 -19.86
C LYS A 252 -24.79 -4.19 -19.35
N PRO A 253 -25.55 -3.53 -20.23
CA PRO A 253 -25.30 -3.37 -21.67
C PRO A 253 -24.33 -2.20 -22.00
N LYS A 254 -23.73 -1.55 -21.01
CA LYS A 254 -22.92 -0.33 -21.22
C LYS A 254 -21.59 -0.60 -21.93
N VAL A 255 -21.07 -1.83 -21.85
CA VAL A 255 -19.81 -2.25 -22.47
C VAL A 255 -19.89 -3.67 -22.99
N THR A 256 -19.04 -3.97 -23.97
CA THR A 256 -18.69 -5.35 -24.34
C THR A 256 -17.71 -5.90 -23.30
N GLU A 257 -17.99 -7.10 -22.80
CA GLU A 257 -17.13 -7.77 -21.82
C GLU A 257 -15.93 -8.44 -22.52
N ILE A 258 -14.78 -8.44 -21.85
CA ILE A 258 -13.58 -9.12 -22.33
C ILE A 258 -13.66 -10.58 -21.91
N LEU A 259 -14.12 -11.46 -22.79
CA LEU A 259 -14.17 -12.91 -22.54
C LEU A 259 -13.11 -13.59 -23.40
N LEU A 260 -12.00 -14.03 -22.79
CA LEU A 260 -10.88 -14.63 -23.50
C LEU A 260 -11.26 -15.91 -24.26
N THR A 261 -12.27 -16.63 -23.78
CA THR A 261 -12.83 -17.82 -24.44
C THR A 261 -13.45 -17.53 -25.80
N ASN A 262 -13.76 -16.27 -26.13
CA ASN A 262 -14.23 -15.88 -27.45
C ASN A 262 -13.09 -15.83 -28.50
N TYR A 263 -11.84 -15.82 -28.04
CA TYR A 263 -10.66 -15.59 -28.89
C TYR A 263 -9.69 -16.78 -28.88
N ILE A 264 -9.61 -17.51 -27.77
CA ILE A 264 -8.70 -18.64 -27.61
C ILE A 264 -9.39 -19.85 -26.97
N SER A 265 -8.92 -21.05 -27.32
CA SER A 265 -9.24 -22.27 -26.59
C SER A 265 -8.24 -22.48 -25.46
N PHE A 266 -8.65 -22.23 -24.20
CA PHE A 266 -7.80 -22.48 -23.03
C PHE A 266 -7.34 -23.95 -22.97
N ARG A 267 -8.27 -24.87 -23.23
CA ARG A 267 -7.98 -26.31 -23.23
C ARG A 267 -6.88 -26.66 -24.22
N ASP A 268 -6.90 -26.07 -25.41
CA ASP A 268 -5.99 -26.48 -26.48
C ASP A 268 -4.65 -25.73 -26.41
N LEU A 269 -4.67 -24.46 -26.02
CA LEU A 269 -3.52 -23.56 -26.14
C LEU A 269 -2.82 -23.19 -24.83
N VAL A 270 -3.50 -23.28 -23.68
CA VAL A 270 -2.98 -22.77 -22.40
C VAL A 270 -2.59 -23.93 -21.48
N LYS A 271 -1.39 -23.88 -20.90
CA LYS A 271 -0.90 -24.82 -19.87
C LYS A 271 -1.34 -24.36 -18.47
N PHE A 272 -1.19 -23.08 -18.19
CA PHE A 272 -1.52 -22.46 -16.90
C PHE A 272 -1.94 -21.00 -17.09
N ASP A 273 -2.75 -20.47 -16.18
CA ASP A 273 -3.22 -19.10 -16.23
C ASP A 273 -3.26 -18.47 -14.84
N ILE A 274 -3.13 -17.15 -14.80
CA ILE A 274 -3.61 -16.28 -13.74
C ILE A 274 -4.57 -15.30 -14.41
N VAL A 275 -5.83 -15.71 -14.60
CA VAL A 275 -6.89 -14.81 -15.09
C VAL A 275 -8.05 -14.86 -14.11
N ASP A 276 -7.89 -14.17 -12.99
CA ASP A 276 -8.72 -14.24 -11.79
C ASP A 276 -9.91 -13.25 -11.81
N TYR A 277 -10.54 -13.12 -12.98
CA TYR A 277 -11.77 -12.33 -13.18
C TYR A 277 -11.61 -10.81 -12.96
N GLY A 278 -10.36 -10.35 -12.97
CA GLY A 278 -9.95 -8.99 -12.64
C GLY A 278 -9.52 -8.11 -13.81
N SER A 279 -8.76 -7.06 -13.51
CA SER A 279 -8.20 -6.10 -14.47
C SER A 279 -6.91 -6.59 -15.14
N PHE A 280 -6.32 -7.67 -14.64
CA PHE A 280 -5.03 -8.18 -15.05
C PHE A 280 -5.11 -9.66 -15.36
N GLY A 281 -4.23 -10.14 -16.23
CA GLY A 281 -4.03 -11.57 -16.41
C GLY A 281 -2.65 -11.93 -16.92
N MET A 282 -2.27 -13.18 -16.69
CA MET A 282 -1.10 -13.80 -17.29
C MET A 282 -1.44 -15.19 -17.79
N LEU A 283 -0.85 -15.60 -18.91
CA LEU A 283 -0.99 -16.94 -19.46
C LEU A 283 0.38 -17.57 -19.66
N LEU A 284 0.45 -18.86 -19.35
CA LEU A 284 1.50 -19.77 -19.79
C LEU A 284 0.95 -20.63 -20.92
N PRO A 285 1.29 -20.34 -22.18
CA PRO A 285 0.91 -21.16 -23.33
C PRO A 285 1.55 -22.56 -23.25
N LYS A 286 0.95 -23.53 -23.93
CA LYS A 286 1.59 -24.83 -24.14
C LYS A 286 2.85 -24.69 -25.02
N PRO A 287 3.80 -25.64 -24.95
CA PRO A 287 5.01 -25.60 -25.77
C PRO A 287 4.69 -25.38 -27.26
N GLY A 288 5.31 -24.36 -27.87
CA GLY A 288 5.11 -23.99 -29.28
C GLY A 288 3.84 -23.17 -29.57
N GLN A 289 2.99 -22.87 -28.58
CA GLN A 289 1.72 -22.15 -28.78
C GLN A 289 1.76 -20.68 -28.40
N GLU A 290 2.91 -20.16 -27.93
CA GLU A 290 3.02 -18.78 -27.45
C GLU A 290 2.63 -17.75 -28.52
N GLU A 291 3.17 -17.88 -29.73
CA GLU A 291 2.86 -16.96 -30.83
C GLU A 291 1.39 -17.04 -31.24
N ALA A 292 0.81 -18.23 -31.25
CA ALA A 292 -0.60 -18.44 -31.58
C ALA A 292 -1.52 -17.75 -30.56
N VAL A 293 -1.22 -17.89 -29.26
CA VAL A 293 -1.97 -17.20 -28.18
C VAL A 293 -1.80 -15.68 -28.28
N TYR A 294 -0.57 -15.20 -28.47
CA TYR A 294 -0.29 -13.77 -28.58
C TYR A 294 -1.03 -13.12 -29.74
N GLN A 295 -0.93 -13.68 -30.95
CA GLN A 295 -1.58 -13.11 -32.14
C GLN A 295 -3.11 -13.15 -32.04
N ALA A 296 -3.67 -14.19 -31.40
CA ALA A 296 -5.12 -14.26 -31.17
C ALA A 296 -5.61 -13.18 -30.19
N LEU A 297 -4.77 -12.73 -29.26
CA LEU A 297 -5.18 -11.82 -28.18
C LEU A 297 -4.75 -10.35 -28.37
N LYS A 298 -3.64 -10.06 -29.06
CA LYS A 298 -3.01 -8.72 -29.14
C LYS A 298 -3.97 -7.59 -29.53
N ASN A 299 -4.96 -7.88 -30.38
CA ASN A 299 -5.97 -6.92 -30.81
C ASN A 299 -7.40 -7.47 -30.66
N ALA A 300 -7.59 -8.45 -29.77
CA ALA A 300 -8.87 -9.13 -29.57
C ALA A 300 -9.98 -8.18 -29.07
N HIS A 301 -9.61 -7.18 -28.26
CA HIS A 301 -10.56 -6.24 -27.69
C HIS A 301 -9.91 -4.87 -27.51
N LEU A 302 -10.66 -3.79 -27.80
CA LEU A 302 -10.16 -2.40 -27.76
C LEU A 302 -9.58 -2.00 -26.39
N HIS A 303 -10.15 -2.55 -25.32
CA HIS A 303 -9.79 -2.24 -23.93
C HIS A 303 -8.94 -3.33 -23.27
N LEU A 304 -8.30 -4.21 -24.06
CA LEU A 304 -7.39 -5.23 -23.59
C LEU A 304 -6.00 -4.96 -24.16
N ASN A 305 -5.04 -4.73 -23.28
CA ASN A 305 -3.64 -4.56 -23.66
C ASN A 305 -2.92 -5.89 -23.41
N VAL A 306 -2.27 -6.45 -24.44
CA VAL A 306 -1.60 -7.75 -24.36
C VAL A 306 -0.17 -7.62 -24.88
N TYR A 307 0.77 -8.16 -24.11
CA TYR A 307 2.19 -8.12 -24.40
C TYR A 307 2.78 -9.51 -24.20
N LYS A 308 3.82 -9.82 -24.96
CA LYS A 308 4.80 -10.80 -24.48
C LYS A 308 5.53 -10.19 -23.28
N ARG A 309 5.95 -11.02 -22.33
CA ARG A 309 6.63 -10.58 -21.11
C ARG A 309 7.80 -9.64 -21.41
N GLU A 310 8.62 -10.00 -22.40
CA GLU A 310 9.82 -9.26 -22.82
C GLU A 310 9.49 -7.92 -23.49
N GLU A 311 8.25 -7.73 -23.94
CA GLU A 311 7.73 -6.51 -24.57
C GLU A 311 6.89 -5.67 -23.60
N PHE A 312 6.73 -6.11 -22.35
CA PHE A 312 5.88 -5.42 -21.40
C PHE A 312 6.47 -4.02 -21.06
N PRO A 313 5.65 -2.96 -20.97
CA PRO A 313 6.20 -1.60 -20.84
C PRO A 313 7.04 -1.40 -19.58
N GLU A 314 8.29 -0.96 -19.78
CA GLU A 314 9.29 -0.79 -18.72
C GLU A 314 8.83 0.13 -17.58
N ARG A 315 8.01 1.16 -17.87
CA ARG A 315 7.47 2.09 -16.87
C ARG A 315 6.68 1.42 -15.73
N PHE A 316 6.26 0.18 -15.93
CA PHE A 316 5.51 -0.56 -14.93
C PHE A 316 6.38 -1.26 -13.89
N HIS A 317 7.68 -1.44 -14.17
CA HIS A 317 8.61 -2.16 -13.30
C HIS A 317 8.05 -3.50 -12.76
N PHE A 318 7.53 -4.32 -13.68
CA PHE A 318 6.75 -5.52 -13.34
C PHE A 318 7.29 -6.82 -13.96
N ALA A 319 7.67 -6.80 -15.24
CA ALA A 319 7.72 -8.02 -16.05
C ALA A 319 9.07 -8.74 -16.10
N LYS A 320 10.14 -8.20 -15.50
CA LYS A 320 11.49 -8.78 -15.63
C LYS A 320 11.67 -10.11 -14.88
N HIS A 321 10.81 -10.42 -13.91
CA HIS A 321 10.96 -11.62 -13.09
C HIS A 321 10.41 -12.89 -13.79
N GLU A 322 11.08 -14.03 -13.60
CA GLU A 322 10.74 -15.29 -14.28
C GLU A 322 9.35 -15.86 -13.94
N TRP A 323 8.80 -15.49 -12.77
CA TRP A 323 7.45 -15.90 -12.37
C TRP A 323 6.34 -15.17 -13.14
N VAL A 324 6.65 -14.06 -13.81
CA VAL A 324 5.73 -13.44 -14.76
C VAL A 324 5.62 -14.36 -15.96
N LEU A 325 4.39 -14.75 -16.32
CA LEU A 325 4.18 -15.73 -17.39
C LEU A 325 4.40 -15.09 -18.78
N PRO A 326 4.66 -15.89 -19.83
CA PRO A 326 5.06 -15.39 -21.15
C PRO A 326 4.10 -14.38 -21.80
N ILE A 327 2.79 -14.53 -21.58
CA ILE A 327 1.80 -13.58 -22.09
C ILE A 327 1.19 -12.83 -20.91
N VAL A 328 1.34 -11.51 -20.91
CA VAL A 328 0.85 -10.62 -19.85
C VAL A 328 -0.18 -9.68 -20.45
N MET A 329 -1.26 -9.42 -19.72
CA MET A 329 -2.32 -8.54 -20.17
C MET A 329 -2.93 -7.74 -19.03
N TYR A 330 -3.40 -6.55 -19.37
CA TYR A 330 -4.20 -5.73 -18.48
C TYR A 330 -5.29 -4.99 -19.26
N ALA A 331 -6.42 -4.77 -18.61
CA ALA A 331 -7.56 -4.08 -19.16
C ALA A 331 -7.51 -2.58 -18.84
N ASP A 332 -8.16 -1.77 -19.66
CA ASP A 332 -8.36 -0.36 -19.34
C ASP A 332 -9.26 -0.18 -18.11
N SER A 333 -9.16 0.97 -17.44
CA SER A 333 -9.92 1.29 -16.23
C SER A 333 -11.43 0.98 -16.35
N GLY A 334 -11.90 0.14 -15.44
CA GLY A 334 -13.28 -0.32 -15.33
C GLY A 334 -13.65 -1.54 -16.20
N TYR A 335 -12.74 -2.08 -17.01
CA TYR A 335 -12.96 -3.33 -17.74
C TYR A 335 -12.33 -4.51 -17.01
N ASN A 336 -13.01 -5.65 -16.96
CA ASN A 336 -12.46 -6.88 -16.39
C ASN A 336 -12.28 -7.95 -17.47
N ILE A 337 -11.19 -8.69 -17.34
CA ILE A 337 -10.84 -9.87 -18.12
C ILE A 337 -11.55 -11.07 -17.53
N ASN A 338 -12.33 -11.78 -18.35
CA ASN A 338 -13.19 -12.88 -17.94
C ASN A 338 -14.14 -12.51 -16.78
N GLY A 339 -14.58 -11.24 -16.68
CA GLY A 339 -15.07 -10.62 -15.44
C GLY A 339 -16.00 -11.41 -14.51
N ALA A 340 -15.85 -11.17 -13.20
CA ALA A 340 -16.72 -11.72 -12.17
C ALA A 340 -18.07 -10.97 -12.17
N PHE A 341 -19.15 -11.68 -12.50
CA PHE A 341 -20.50 -11.11 -12.67
C PHE A 341 -20.97 -10.20 -11.53
N PHE A 342 -20.48 -10.40 -10.31
CA PHE A 342 -21.01 -9.77 -9.10
C PHE A 342 -20.22 -8.59 -8.54
N SER A 343 -19.01 -8.29 -9.04
CA SER A 343 -18.19 -7.23 -8.44
C SER A 343 -18.68 -5.82 -8.82
N GLY A 344 -18.81 -4.92 -7.85
CA GLY A 344 -19.17 -3.51 -8.06
C GLY A 344 -17.97 -2.61 -8.34
N GLY A 345 -16.78 -3.00 -7.88
CA GLY A 345 -15.54 -2.26 -8.05
C GLY A 345 -14.34 -3.19 -8.19
N TYR A 346 -13.34 -2.77 -8.94
CA TYR A 346 -12.09 -3.53 -9.10
C TYR A 346 -10.86 -2.61 -9.09
N HIS A 347 -9.70 -3.20 -8.83
CA HIS A 347 -8.38 -2.55 -8.80
C HIS A 347 -7.38 -3.37 -9.64
N GLY A 348 -6.11 -3.00 -9.67
CA GLY A 348 -5.07 -3.69 -10.47
C GLY A 348 -4.88 -3.10 -11.87
N PHE A 349 -5.57 -1.99 -12.15
CA PHE A 349 -5.42 -1.24 -13.39
C PHE A 349 -4.07 -0.51 -13.44
N ASP A 350 -3.78 0.09 -14.59
CA ASP A 350 -2.64 0.98 -14.78
C ASP A 350 -2.54 2.04 -13.67
N ASN A 351 -1.39 2.10 -13.01
CA ASN A 351 -1.16 2.96 -11.85
C ASN A 351 -1.16 4.46 -12.21
N VAL A 352 -1.19 4.83 -13.50
CA VAL A 352 -1.35 6.23 -13.93
C VAL A 352 -2.75 6.80 -13.66
N TYR A 353 -3.77 5.95 -13.56
CA TYR A 353 -5.15 6.42 -13.37
C TYR A 353 -5.34 7.06 -12.00
N MET A 354 -6.06 8.19 -11.96
CA MET A 354 -6.37 8.89 -10.71
C MET A 354 -7.15 8.03 -9.71
N ASP A 355 -8.01 7.13 -10.20
CA ASP A 355 -8.78 6.20 -9.38
C ASP A 355 -7.94 5.05 -8.81
N MET A 356 -6.64 4.96 -9.14
CA MET A 356 -5.69 4.01 -8.55
C MET A 356 -4.76 4.68 -7.53
N LYS A 357 -4.78 6.01 -7.41
CA LYS A 357 -3.89 6.75 -6.51
C LYS A 357 -4.27 6.54 -5.05
N ILE A 358 -3.28 6.52 -4.17
CA ILE A 358 -3.45 6.21 -2.75
C ILE A 358 -3.33 7.47 -1.89
N ILE A 359 -3.83 7.36 -0.65
CA ILE A 359 -3.68 8.44 0.34
C ILE A 359 -2.33 8.38 1.03
N PHE A 360 -1.89 9.53 1.55
CA PHE A 360 -0.82 9.60 2.52
C PHE A 360 -1.11 10.70 3.52
N ARG A 361 -1.04 10.34 4.80
CA ARG A 361 -1.06 11.26 5.94
C ARG A 361 0.04 10.80 6.89
N ALA A 362 0.76 11.74 7.47
CA ALA A 362 1.70 11.41 8.52
C ALA A 362 1.69 12.48 9.60
N PHE A 363 1.86 12.09 10.85
CA PHE A 363 1.93 13.01 11.99
C PHE A 363 2.77 12.39 13.10
N GLY A 364 3.33 13.25 13.95
CA GLY A 364 4.22 12.83 15.03
C GLY A 364 5.25 13.91 15.35
N PRO A 365 6.10 13.69 16.36
CA PRO A 365 7.08 14.66 16.83
C PRO A 365 8.15 15.01 15.77
N ASP A 366 8.39 14.11 14.82
CA ASP A 366 9.48 14.23 13.85
C ASP A 366 9.05 14.81 12.49
N LEU A 367 7.76 15.07 12.33
CA LEU A 367 7.14 15.48 11.08
C LEU A 367 6.65 16.93 11.15
N LYS A 368 6.79 17.66 10.05
CA LYS A 368 6.28 19.03 9.95
C LYS A 368 4.76 19.06 10.14
N LYS A 369 4.29 20.16 10.71
CA LYS A 369 2.85 20.45 10.82
C LYS A 369 2.34 21.21 9.60
N ASN A 370 1.10 20.95 9.20
CA ASN A 370 0.43 21.60 8.05
C ASN A 370 1.18 21.52 6.72
N HIS A 371 1.99 20.49 6.51
CA HIS A 371 2.76 20.40 5.28
C HIS A 371 1.96 19.67 4.20
N LEU A 372 1.78 20.30 3.03
CA LEU A 372 1.22 19.68 1.83
C LEU A 372 2.33 19.34 0.85
N ALA A 373 2.66 18.07 0.73
CA ALA A 373 3.63 17.57 -0.22
C ALA A 373 3.02 17.37 -1.62
N GLU A 374 3.85 17.55 -2.64
CA GLU A 374 3.54 17.18 -4.02
C GLU A 374 3.37 15.64 -4.16
N PRO A 375 2.77 15.15 -5.25
CA PRO A 375 2.61 13.71 -5.46
C PRO A 375 3.95 12.99 -5.60
N PHE A 376 4.00 11.75 -5.12
CA PHE A 376 5.20 10.90 -5.20
C PHE A 376 4.84 9.40 -5.23
N ASP A 377 5.81 8.54 -5.56
CA ASP A 377 5.59 7.09 -5.64
C ASP A 377 5.73 6.40 -4.27
N SER A 378 4.93 5.37 -4.01
CA SER A 378 4.89 4.70 -2.70
C SER A 378 6.24 4.07 -2.28
N ILE A 379 7.14 3.80 -3.24
CA ILE A 379 8.51 3.36 -2.96
C ILE A 379 9.29 4.35 -2.07
N HIS A 380 8.90 5.62 -2.01
CA HIS A 380 9.56 6.64 -1.20
C HIS A 380 9.07 6.70 0.26
N ILE A 381 8.05 5.91 0.63
CA ILE A 381 7.58 5.81 2.04
C ILE A 381 8.65 5.17 2.93
N TYR A 382 9.31 4.12 2.45
CA TYR A 382 10.26 3.36 3.25
C TYR A 382 11.55 4.09 3.61
N PRO A 383 12.19 4.89 2.72
CA PRO A 383 13.27 5.78 3.13
C PRO A 383 12.86 6.76 4.22
N LEU A 384 11.62 7.28 4.17
CA LEU A 384 11.06 8.09 5.25
C LEU A 384 10.94 7.29 6.55
N MET A 385 10.38 6.07 6.50
CA MET A 385 10.26 5.20 7.68
C MET A 385 11.61 4.86 8.31
N TRP A 386 12.63 4.58 7.50
CA TRP A 386 13.99 4.35 7.97
C TRP A 386 14.59 5.54 8.65
N LYS A 387 14.41 6.73 8.06
CA LYS A 387 14.88 7.97 8.66
C LYS A 387 14.21 8.24 10.01
N LEU A 388 12.91 7.97 10.12
CA LEU A 388 12.15 8.10 11.38
C LEU A 388 12.61 7.08 12.44
N LEU A 389 12.90 5.84 12.05
CA LEU A 389 13.37 4.79 12.96
C LEU A 389 14.85 4.91 13.34
N GLY A 390 15.62 5.74 12.64
CA GLY A 390 17.07 5.86 12.82
C GLY A 390 17.78 4.54 12.56
N VAL A 391 17.46 3.89 11.44
CA VAL A 391 18.13 2.66 10.98
C VAL A 391 18.73 2.87 9.60
N THR A 392 19.75 2.07 9.28
CA THR A 392 20.44 2.13 7.98
C THR A 392 19.64 1.37 6.93
N PRO A 393 19.49 1.95 5.73
CA PRO A 393 18.86 1.28 4.60
C PRO A 393 19.63 0.05 4.08
N VAL A 394 18.92 -0.99 3.62
CA VAL A 394 19.43 -1.97 2.61
C VAL A 394 19.19 -1.42 1.18
N PRO A 395 19.80 -1.97 0.11
CA PRO A 395 19.55 -1.48 -1.26
C PRO A 395 18.06 -1.47 -1.65
N HIS A 396 17.63 -0.39 -2.32
CA HIS A 396 16.22 -0.14 -2.66
C HIS A 396 16.08 0.89 -3.81
N ASN A 397 14.86 1.10 -4.33
CA ASN A 397 14.61 2.03 -5.45
C ASN A 397 14.13 3.43 -5.02
N GLY A 398 13.65 3.59 -3.78
CA GLY A 398 13.17 4.89 -3.28
C GLY A 398 14.29 5.91 -2.98
N SER A 399 13.91 7.16 -2.71
CA SER A 399 14.83 8.23 -2.34
C SER A 399 14.25 9.03 -1.18
N LEU A 400 15.06 9.26 -0.14
CA LEU A 400 14.68 10.12 0.98
C LEU A 400 14.51 11.58 0.55
N ALA A 401 15.23 12.05 -0.47
CA ALA A 401 15.14 13.43 -0.95
C ALA A 401 13.70 13.85 -1.32
N VAL A 402 12.88 12.89 -1.79
CA VAL A 402 11.48 13.12 -2.16
C VAL A 402 10.59 13.44 -0.95
N THR A 403 10.92 12.89 0.22
CA THR A 403 10.14 13.04 1.46
C THR A 403 10.87 13.85 2.53
N GLN A 404 12.10 14.30 2.25
CA GLN A 404 12.97 15.01 3.18
C GLN A 404 12.33 16.29 3.72
N GLU A 405 11.60 17.02 2.87
CA GLU A 405 10.92 18.25 3.27
C GLU A 405 9.77 18.04 4.26
N MET A 406 9.32 16.80 4.46
CA MET A 406 8.27 16.44 5.42
C MET A 406 8.80 16.38 6.87
N LEU A 407 10.11 16.25 7.04
CA LEU A 407 10.77 16.11 8.33
C LEU A 407 11.11 17.47 8.93
N ILE A 408 11.14 17.57 10.26
CA ILE A 408 11.62 18.78 10.95
C ILE A 408 13.16 18.94 10.80
N ASP A 409 13.65 20.17 10.77
CA ASP A 409 15.06 20.51 10.45
C ASP A 409 16.09 19.81 11.36
N ILE A 410 15.74 19.58 12.64
CA ILE A 410 16.58 18.88 13.62
C ILE A 410 16.95 17.47 13.14
N ILE A 411 16.06 16.83 12.38
CA ILE A 411 16.28 15.47 11.86
C ILE A 411 17.16 15.47 10.62
N ILE A 412 17.12 16.54 9.83
CA ILE A 412 17.92 16.68 8.60
C ILE A 412 19.40 16.77 8.96
N SER A 413 19.74 17.59 9.97
CA SER A 413 21.13 17.82 10.41
C SER A 413 21.86 16.60 10.99
N SER A 414 21.14 15.57 11.46
CA SER A 414 21.76 14.40 12.12
C SER A 414 22.28 13.32 11.16
N SER A 415 22.03 13.43 9.84
CA SER A 415 22.49 12.43 8.84
C SER A 415 23.39 12.95 7.73
N GLU A 416 23.56 14.27 7.58
CA GLU A 416 24.39 14.84 6.50
C GLU A 416 25.91 14.62 6.70
N GLN A 417 26.35 13.93 7.76
CA GLN A 417 27.77 13.63 7.97
C GLN A 417 28.27 12.28 7.44
N VAL A 418 27.44 11.39 6.85
CA VAL A 418 27.92 10.02 6.52
C VAL A 418 27.63 9.45 5.13
N ALA A 419 26.76 10.00 4.27
CA ALA A 419 26.51 9.32 2.98
C ALA A 419 26.09 10.22 1.81
N GLU A 420 27.04 10.98 1.28
CA GLU A 420 27.06 11.33 -0.14
C GLU A 420 28.48 11.09 -0.67
N GLU A 421 28.80 9.84 -0.99
CA GLU A 421 29.65 9.47 -2.13
C GLU A 421 29.75 7.94 -2.26
N VAL A 422 29.61 7.48 -3.50
CA VAL A 422 29.81 6.10 -4.01
C VAL A 422 28.65 5.12 -3.86
N GLY A 423 27.83 5.02 -4.92
CA GLY A 423 26.90 3.92 -5.16
C GLY A 423 26.48 3.83 -6.63
N ASN A 424 27.32 3.18 -7.45
CA ASN A 424 27.10 2.90 -8.87
C ASN A 424 25.74 2.16 -9.08
N PRO A 425 24.84 2.58 -10.00
CA PRO A 425 23.56 1.91 -10.22
C PRO A 425 23.77 0.68 -11.10
N SER A 426 24.25 -0.41 -10.51
CA SER A 426 24.12 -1.74 -11.07
C SER A 426 24.35 -2.77 -9.98
N LEU A 427 23.54 -3.83 -10.02
CA LEU A 427 23.61 -5.07 -9.23
C LEU A 427 22.67 -5.11 -8.00
N CYS A 428 21.37 -5.25 -8.29
CA CYS A 428 20.55 -6.20 -7.53
C CYS A 428 20.92 -7.61 -8.03
N TRP A 429 21.49 -8.45 -7.17
CA TRP A 429 21.58 -9.91 -7.38
C TRP A 429 20.63 -10.62 -6.43
#